data_AF-A0A6V8ICN2-F1
#
_entry.id   AF-A0A6V8ICN2-F1
#
_cell.length_a   1.000
_cell.length_b   1.000
_cell.length_c   1.000
_cell.angle_alpha   90.00
_cell.angle_beta   90.00
_cell.angle_gamma   90.00
#
_symmetry.space_group_name_H-M   'P 1'
#
loop_
_entity.id
_entity.type
_entity.pdbx_description
1 polymer ?
#
loop_
_entity_poly.entity_id
_entity_poly.type
_entity_poly.pdbx_seq_one_letter_code
_entity_poly.pdbx_strand_id
1 'polypeptide(L)'
;MESYDYSLEFNNGSGNDSECEKILELSLSKGRAFWFGIRDRFGFKDHLVAVSKSAAVFVSWEYEQTDQICFLATRGRGAGHSAWYLGENEGKVFYVSIHASDEEIASVALQALDACQPNYA
;
A
#
# COMPACT_ATOMS: atom_id res chain seq x y z
N MET A 1 -10.32 -20.39 -3.33
CA MET A 1 -9.08 -19.58 -3.31
C MET A 1 -8.70 -19.46 -1.85
N GLU A 2 -7.78 -20.31 -1.39
CA GLU A 2 -7.32 -20.29 0.00
C GLU A 2 -6.29 -19.16 0.13
N SER A 3 -6.62 -18.16 0.95
CA SER A 3 -5.72 -17.06 1.32
C SER A 3 -4.79 -17.58 2.41
N TYR A 4 -3.54 -17.86 2.07
CA TYR A 4 -2.50 -18.15 3.05
C TYR A 4 -2.06 -16.84 3.72
N ASP A 5 -2.35 -16.71 5.01
CA ASP A 5 -1.92 -15.59 5.82
C ASP A 5 -0.50 -15.83 6.33
N TYR A 6 0.48 -15.27 5.61
CA TYR A 6 1.90 -15.31 5.98
C TYR A 6 2.24 -14.37 7.14
N SER A 7 1.33 -13.52 7.62
CA SER A 7 1.64 -12.53 8.67
C SER A 7 2.07 -13.19 9.98
N LEU A 8 1.56 -14.38 10.28
CA LEU A 8 1.90 -15.18 11.46
C LEU A 8 3.33 -15.76 11.41
N GLU A 9 3.87 -16.01 10.22
CA GLU A 9 5.24 -16.52 10.04
C GLU A 9 6.30 -15.41 10.18
N PHE A 10 5.94 -14.16 9.87
CA PHE A 10 6.84 -13.00 10.00
C PHE A 10 6.90 -12.43 11.42
N ASN A 11 5.82 -12.51 12.19
CA ASN A 11 5.75 -11.92 13.55
C ASN A 11 6.21 -12.88 14.65
N ASN A 12 6.10 -14.19 14.45
CA ASN A 12 6.68 -15.18 15.33
C ASN A 12 8.05 -15.55 14.78
N GLY A 13 9.13 -15.07 15.40
CA GLY A 13 10.52 -15.31 14.98
C GLY A 13 11.00 -16.77 15.04
N SER A 14 10.25 -17.68 14.43
CA SER A 14 10.47 -19.13 14.36
C SER A 14 10.66 -19.66 12.94
N GLY A 15 10.59 -18.80 11.91
CA GLY A 15 11.04 -19.15 10.57
C GLY A 15 12.56 -19.28 10.54
N ASN A 16 13.10 -20.32 9.89
CA ASN A 16 14.53 -20.41 9.63
C ASN A 16 14.94 -19.18 8.82
N ASP A 17 16.03 -18.49 9.18
CA ASP A 17 16.51 -17.26 8.51
C ASP A 17 16.52 -17.39 6.97
N SER A 18 16.81 -18.59 6.47
CA SER A 18 16.80 -18.94 5.05
C SER A 18 15.41 -18.88 4.37
N GLU A 19 14.33 -19.20 5.07
CA GLU A 19 12.97 -19.13 4.53
C GLU A 19 12.47 -17.68 4.50
N CYS A 20 12.72 -16.92 5.56
CA CYS A 20 12.45 -15.48 5.58
C CYS A 20 13.17 -14.75 4.44
N GLU A 21 14.44 -15.09 4.19
CA GLU A 21 15.22 -14.51 3.09
C GLU A 21 14.64 -14.86 1.73
N LYS A 22 14.25 -16.12 1.49
CA LYS A 22 13.59 -16.54 0.24
C LYS A 22 12.27 -15.80 0.01
N ILE A 23 11.45 -15.61 1.05
CA ILE A 23 10.17 -14.90 0.91
C ILE A 23 10.43 -13.41 0.63
N LEU A 24 11.40 -12.80 1.31
CA LEU A 24 11.80 -11.41 1.04
C LEU A 24 12.29 -11.25 -0.41
N GLU A 25 13.17 -12.13 -0.88
CA GLU A 25 13.65 -12.11 -2.27
C GLU A 25 12.50 -12.27 -3.28
N LEU A 26 11.58 -13.20 -3.02
CA LEU A 26 10.42 -13.42 -3.87
C LEU A 26 9.52 -12.19 -3.90
N SER A 27 9.23 -11.60 -2.75
CA SER A 27 8.41 -10.38 -2.61
C SER A 27 9.05 -9.21 -3.37
N LEU A 28 10.36 -8.98 -3.18
CA LEU A 28 11.11 -7.95 -3.90
C LEU A 28 11.11 -8.19 -5.42
N SER A 29 11.26 -9.45 -5.85
CA SER A 29 11.22 -9.84 -7.26
C SER A 29 9.84 -9.55 -7.89
N LYS A 30 8.75 -9.91 -7.20
CA LYS A 30 7.39 -9.62 -7.64
C LYS A 30 7.09 -8.13 -7.67
N GLY A 31 7.50 -7.39 -6.64
CA GLY A 31 7.37 -5.93 -6.59
C GLY A 31 8.08 -5.25 -7.75
N ARG A 32 9.30 -5.68 -8.10
CA ARG A 32 10.02 -5.17 -9.28
C ARG A 32 9.28 -5.49 -10.57
N ALA A 33 8.83 -6.74 -10.77
CA ALA A 33 8.12 -7.14 -11.97
C ALA A 33 6.85 -6.31 -12.20
N PHE A 34 6.10 -6.00 -11.13
CA PHE A 34 4.93 -5.13 -11.18
C PHE A 34 5.29 -3.73 -11.74
N TRP A 35 6.30 -3.07 -11.16
CA TRP A 35 6.67 -1.72 -11.58
C TRP A 35 7.32 -1.67 -12.97
N PHE A 36 8.05 -2.72 -13.37
CA PHE A 36 8.51 -2.86 -14.76
C PHE A 36 7.32 -2.97 -15.74
N GLY A 37 6.28 -3.72 -15.38
CA GLY A 37 5.06 -3.80 -16.18
C GLY A 37 4.36 -2.45 -16.36
N ILE A 38 4.26 -1.66 -15.28
CA ILE A 38 3.71 -0.29 -15.34
C ILE A 38 4.59 0.60 -16.22
N ARG A 39 5.92 0.54 -16.05
CA ARG A 39 6.88 1.28 -16.89
C ARG A 39 6.62 0.99 -18.37
N ASP A 40 6.59 -0.29 -18.75
CA ASP A 40 6.49 -0.70 -20.15
C ASP A 40 5.12 -0.37 -20.74
N ARG A 41 4.05 -0.56 -19.97
CA ARG A 41 2.68 -0.31 -20.43
C ARG A 41 2.39 1.17 -20.66
N PHE A 42 2.95 2.05 -19.84
CA PHE A 42 2.66 3.49 -19.88
C PHE A 42 3.84 4.34 -20.39
N GLY A 43 4.94 3.71 -20.82
CA GLY A 43 6.07 4.39 -21.46
C GLY A 43 6.92 5.25 -20.53
N PHE A 44 7.03 4.88 -19.24
CA PHE A 44 7.96 5.59 -18.34
C PHE A 44 9.42 5.26 -18.68
N LYS A 45 10.32 6.21 -18.42
CA LYS A 45 11.77 6.04 -18.66
C LYS A 45 12.35 4.84 -17.90
N ASP A 46 11.99 4.71 -16.62
CA ASP A 46 12.38 3.62 -15.75
C ASP A 46 11.30 3.36 -14.69
N HIS A 47 11.45 2.27 -13.95
CA HIS A 47 10.48 1.85 -12.94
C HIS A 47 10.47 2.78 -11.71
N LEU A 48 11.58 3.45 -11.39
CA LEU A 48 11.65 4.39 -10.27
C LEU A 48 10.82 5.64 -10.57
N VAL A 49 10.88 6.14 -11.81
CA VAL A 49 10.04 7.24 -12.28
C VAL A 49 8.56 6.85 -12.29
N ALA A 50 8.23 5.61 -12.65
CA ALA A 50 6.86 5.12 -12.56
C ALA A 50 6.36 5.10 -11.10
N VAL A 51 7.20 4.66 -10.16
CA VAL A 51 6.85 4.65 -8.74
C VAL A 51 6.72 6.07 -8.19
N SER A 52 7.69 6.95 -8.44
CA SER A 52 7.72 8.30 -7.84
C SER A 52 6.55 9.18 -8.29
N LYS A 53 6.02 8.95 -9.49
CA LYS A 53 4.86 9.67 -10.05
C LYS A 53 3.51 9.04 -9.68
N SER A 54 3.50 7.93 -8.94
CA SER A 54 2.27 7.30 -8.47
C SER A 54 1.85 7.85 -7.10
N ALA A 55 0.55 7.85 -6.82
CA ALA A 55 0.02 7.98 -5.48
C ALA A 55 -0.39 6.59 -4.98
N ALA A 56 -0.30 6.35 -3.67
CA ALA A 56 -0.74 5.11 -3.06
C ALA A 56 -1.55 5.40 -1.78
N VAL A 57 -2.53 4.55 -1.51
CA VAL A 57 -3.29 4.58 -0.27
C VAL A 57 -3.16 3.20 0.36
N PHE A 58 -2.86 3.14 1.65
CA PHE A 58 -2.91 1.90 2.40
C PHE A 58 -4.33 1.71 2.92
N VAL A 59 -4.90 0.54 2.67
CA VAL A 59 -6.27 0.21 3.08
C VAL A 59 -6.20 -0.95 4.06
N SER A 60 -6.83 -0.79 5.22
CA SER A 60 -6.93 -1.83 6.23
C SER A 60 -8.32 -1.84 6.86
N TRP A 61 -8.73 -3.00 7.35
CA TRP A 61 -10.00 -3.17 8.04
C TRP A 61 -9.89 -4.24 9.12
N GLU A 62 -10.17 -3.86 10.36
CA GLU A 62 -10.24 -4.77 11.50
C GLU A 62 -11.68 -5.28 11.66
N TYR A 63 -12.05 -6.26 10.84
CA TYR A 63 -13.43 -6.72 10.66
C TYR A 63 -14.12 -7.23 11.93
N GLU A 64 -13.36 -7.69 12.93
CA GLU A 64 -13.92 -8.13 14.22
C GLU A 64 -14.21 -6.98 15.19
N GLN A 65 -13.59 -5.82 14.98
CA GLN A 65 -13.61 -4.71 15.94
C GLN A 65 -14.45 -3.52 15.46
N THR A 66 -14.55 -3.32 14.15
CA THR A 66 -15.20 -2.15 13.58
C THR A 66 -15.83 -2.45 12.23
N ASP A 67 -16.89 -1.71 11.90
CA ASP A 67 -17.44 -1.66 10.56
C ASP A 67 -16.67 -0.68 9.66
N GLN A 68 -15.65 0.03 10.16
CA GLN A 68 -14.93 1.06 9.42
C GLN A 68 -13.70 0.49 8.69
N ILE A 69 -13.68 0.67 7.37
CA ILE A 69 -12.47 0.52 6.56
C ILE A 69 -11.65 1.80 6.69
N CYS A 70 -10.36 1.65 7.00
CA CYS A 70 -9.40 2.73 7.10
C CYS A 70 -8.63 2.91 5.79
N PHE A 71 -8.64 4.13 5.26
CA PHE A 71 -7.85 4.56 4.11
C PHE A 71 -6.80 5.57 4.59
N LEU A 72 -5.54 5.17 4.56
CA LEU A 72 -4.39 5.99 4.93
C LEU A 72 -3.68 6.49 3.67
N ALA A 73 -3.83 7.79 3.39
CA ALA A 73 -3.08 8.46 2.34
C ALA A 73 -1.58 8.32 2.61
N THR A 74 -0.75 8.11 1.58
CA THR A 74 0.69 7.93 1.76
C THR A 74 1.49 9.17 1.38
N ARG A 75 2.73 9.20 1.83
CA ARG A 75 3.75 10.15 1.43
C ARG A 75 4.80 9.42 0.60
N GLY A 76 5.26 10.05 -0.48
CA GLY A 76 6.39 9.57 -1.24
C GLY A 76 7.69 9.63 -0.42
N ARG A 77 8.52 8.59 -0.54
CA ARG A 77 9.88 8.56 0.03
C ARG A 77 10.88 7.97 -0.98
N GLY A 78 11.56 8.83 -1.74
CA GLY A 78 12.44 8.41 -2.84
C GLY A 78 11.70 7.61 -3.91
N ALA A 79 12.02 6.32 -4.04
CA ALA A 79 11.43 5.40 -5.02
C ALA A 79 10.33 4.51 -4.42
N GLY A 80 9.58 4.99 -3.43
CA GLY A 80 8.50 4.24 -2.79
C GLY A 80 7.53 5.13 -2.03
N HIS A 81 6.59 4.48 -1.33
CA HIS A 81 5.53 5.09 -0.54
C HIS A 81 5.69 4.71 0.93
N SER A 82 5.41 5.64 1.83
CA SER A 82 5.43 5.39 3.27
C SER A 82 4.20 5.97 3.96
N ALA A 83 3.88 5.40 5.11
CA ALA A 83 2.99 6.04 6.07
C ALA A 83 3.59 7.38 6.55
N TRP A 84 2.74 8.22 7.11
CA TRP A 84 3.12 9.48 7.76
C TRP A 84 3.79 9.22 9.10
N TYR A 85 4.63 10.15 9.55
CA TYR A 85 5.14 10.11 10.92
C TYR A 85 4.01 10.38 11.92
N LEU A 86 4.22 9.96 13.17
CA LEU A 86 3.29 10.23 14.25
C LEU A 86 3.07 11.74 14.38
N GLY A 87 1.81 12.18 14.33
CA GLY A 87 1.44 13.59 14.39
C GLY A 87 1.44 14.33 13.05
N GLU A 88 1.82 13.68 11.94
CA GLU A 88 1.78 14.27 10.58
C GLU A 88 0.62 13.73 9.74
N ASN A 89 -0.26 12.92 10.31
CA ASN A 89 -1.36 12.24 9.60
C ASN A 89 -2.71 12.97 9.69
N GLU A 90 -2.75 14.19 10.22
CA GLU A 90 -3.98 14.99 10.25
C GLU A 90 -4.49 15.25 8.83
N GLY A 91 -5.77 14.94 8.57
CA GLY A 91 -6.36 15.02 7.23
C GLY A 91 -5.80 14.00 6.23
N LYS A 92 -5.12 12.94 6.70
CA LYS A 92 -4.54 11.85 5.87
C LYS A 92 -5.16 10.49 6.13
N VAL A 93 -6.08 10.40 7.08
CA VAL A 93 -6.78 9.17 7.45
C VAL A 93 -8.26 9.38 7.18
N PHE A 94 -8.85 8.46 6.43
CA PHE A 94 -10.25 8.50 6.05
C PHE A 94 -10.90 7.18 6.44
N TYR A 95 -12.17 7.24 6.82
CA TYR A 95 -12.94 6.07 7.23
C TYR A 95 -14.23 6.00 6.42
N VAL A 96 -14.62 4.77 6.09
CA VAL A 96 -15.90 4.47 5.46
C VAL A 96 -16.43 3.17 6.02
N SER A 97 -17.74 3.08 6.26
CA SER A 97 -18.35 1.83 6.70
C SER A 97 -18.26 0.77 5.60
N ILE A 98 -18.03 -0.48 5.96
CA ILE A 98 -18.15 -1.65 5.08
C ILE A 98 -19.58 -1.82 4.52
N HIS A 99 -20.56 -1.19 5.17
CA HIS A 99 -21.95 -1.18 4.72
C HIS A 99 -22.27 -0.02 3.75
N ALA A 100 -21.30 0.85 3.46
CA ALA A 100 -21.45 1.91 2.49
C ALA A 100 -21.56 1.34 1.07
N SER A 101 -22.16 2.13 0.17
CA SER A 101 -22.21 1.81 -1.26
C SER A 101 -20.81 1.84 -1.88
N ASP A 102 -20.66 1.15 -3.02
CA ASP A 102 -19.41 1.18 -3.80
C ASP A 102 -19.04 2.62 -4.20
N GLU A 103 -20.03 3.47 -4.51
CA GLU A 103 -19.83 4.87 -4.83
C GLU A 103 -19.28 5.68 -3.65
N GLU A 104 -19.76 5.44 -2.43
CA GLU A 104 -19.26 6.09 -1.22
C GLU A 104 -17.84 5.64 -0.90
N ILE A 105 -17.55 4.34 -1.01
CA ILE A 105 -16.21 3.78 -0.83
C ILE A 105 -15.25 4.38 -1.86
N ALA A 106 -15.68 4.45 -3.14
CA ALA A 106 -14.88 5.05 -4.21
C ALA A 106 -14.62 6.55 -3.96
N SER A 107 -15.62 7.29 -3.49
CA SER A 107 -15.46 8.71 -3.12
C SER A 107 -14.42 8.89 -2.02
N VAL A 108 -14.44 8.04 -1.00
CA VAL A 108 -13.45 8.09 0.09
C VAL A 108 -12.06 7.70 -0.40
N ALA A 109 -11.96 6.69 -1.28
CA ALA A 109 -10.69 6.32 -1.91
C ALA A 109 -10.09 7.48 -2.73
N LEU A 110 -10.91 8.24 -3.45
CA LEU A 110 -10.48 9.43 -4.19
C LEU A 110 -10.00 10.54 -3.24
N GLN A 111 -10.73 10.81 -2.16
CA GLN A 111 -10.29 11.79 -1.15
C GLN A 111 -8.94 11.40 -0.52
N ALA A 112 -8.75 10.11 -0.22
CA ALA A 112 -7.47 9.61 0.30
C ALA A 112 -6.33 9.74 -0.73
N LEU A 113 -6.60 9.49 -2.02
CA LEU A 113 -5.63 9.69 -3.09
C LEU A 113 -5.25 11.16 -3.26
N ASP A 114 -6.23 12.07 -3.22
CA ASP A 114 -6.00 13.52 -3.30
C ASP A 114 -5.20 14.06 -2.11
N ALA A 115 -5.32 13.41 -0.96
CA ALA A 115 -4.55 13.76 0.23
C ALA A 115 -3.10 13.22 0.23
N CYS A 116 -2.74 12.34 -0.71
CA CYS A 116 -1.39 11.82 -0.82
C CYS A 116 -0.37 12.93 -1.16
N GLN A 117 0.88 12.72 -0.77
CA GLN A 117 1.99 13.58 -1.20
C GLN A 117 3.05 12.75 -1.93
N PRO A 118 2.85 12.44 -3.22
CA PRO A 118 3.84 11.73 -4.02
C PRO A 118 5.15 12.52 -4.13
N ASN A 119 6.24 11.84 -4.48
CA ASN A 119 7.49 12.51 -4.84
C ASN A 119 7.37 13.09 -6.26
N TYR A 120 6.52 14.11 -6.43
CA TYR A 120 6.53 14.95 -7.61
C TYR A 120 7.80 15.81 -7.56
N ALA A 121 8.91 15.24 -8.05
CA ALA A 121 10.03 16.02 -8.53
C ALA A 121 9.69 16.61 -9.90
#